data_AF-A0A3S4VXT8-F1
#
_entry.id   AF-A0A3S4VXT8-F1
#
_cell.length_a   1.000
_cell.length_b   1.000
_cell.length_c   1.000
_cell.angle_alpha   90.00
_cell.angle_beta   90.00
_cell.angle_gamma   90.00
#
_symmetry.space_group_name_H-M   'P 1'
#
loop_
_entity.id
_entity.type
_entity.pdbx_description
1 polymer ?
#
loop_
_entity_poly.entity_id
_entity_poly.type
_entity_poly.pdbx_seq_one_letter_code
_entity_poly.pdbx_strand_id
1 'polypeptide(L)'
;MLIQIKEINQQNITDILYGKPCFYSLGCIFNEKIINYWKQNILKEKLGHYHNAPLIAKIGMAYYETINNEKLKKEYFENAKYWNDILRNACFPYISSIDYIISLFDIIWNKGCKRAVFNNRKTFAGLVRVLTENSSIEPHQDIFKRDDEITWNDNGQIKEQIAFNFFLDNAEDGGEMELWNWKPSDDEYRKFQHTNIKLNYGLDRSKISLPYTTYKPKLGEIVLFNPRYVHAVKKVNKGIRLTISCFLGVNKNEELVVWS
;
A
#
# COMPACT_ATOMS: atom_id res chain seq x y z
N MET A 1 -15.17 -10.25 1.96
CA MET A 1 -15.13 -10.75 3.33
C MET A 1 -14.09 -9.95 4.11
N LEU A 2 -14.38 -9.67 5.38
CA LEU A 2 -13.46 -9.04 6.32
C LEU A 2 -13.22 -10.03 7.46
N ILE A 3 -11.96 -10.28 7.80
CA ILE A 3 -11.56 -11.08 8.95
C ILE A 3 -10.96 -10.14 9.99
N GLN A 4 -11.53 -10.12 11.18
CA GLN A 4 -11.00 -9.38 12.32
C GLN A 4 -9.98 -10.25 13.04
N ILE A 5 -8.74 -9.79 13.15
CA ILE A 5 -7.65 -10.47 13.84
C ILE A 5 -7.42 -9.77 15.17
N LYS A 6 -7.69 -10.47 16.28
CA LYS A 6 -7.40 -9.97 17.63
C LYS A 6 -5.90 -10.01 17.93
N GLU A 7 -5.25 -11.08 17.52
CA GLU A 7 -3.82 -11.31 17.68
C GLU A 7 -3.32 -12.00 16.41
N ILE A 8 -2.41 -11.35 15.70
CA ILE A 8 -1.87 -11.88 14.44
C ILE A 8 -0.79 -12.92 14.74
N ASN A 9 -0.80 -14.02 14.01
CA ASN A 9 0.22 -15.06 14.08
C ASN A 9 0.74 -15.44 12.68
N GLN A 10 1.70 -16.37 12.64
CA GLN A 10 2.33 -16.81 11.40
C GLN A 10 1.32 -17.41 10.39
N GLN A 11 0.33 -18.16 10.88
CA GLN A 11 -0.71 -18.73 10.01
C GLN A 11 -1.54 -17.62 9.36
N ASN A 12 -1.89 -16.55 10.08
CA ASN A 12 -2.60 -15.43 9.49
C ASN A 12 -1.77 -14.75 8.38
N ILE A 13 -0.46 -14.58 8.57
CA ILE A 13 0.42 -14.03 7.52
C ILE A 13 0.40 -14.93 6.29
N THR A 14 0.53 -16.25 6.47
CA THR A 14 0.42 -17.24 5.39
C THR A 14 -0.95 -17.18 4.70
N ASP A 15 -2.04 -17.06 5.45
CA ASP A 15 -3.40 -16.97 4.90
C ASP A 15 -3.62 -15.67 4.10
N ILE A 16 -3.02 -14.56 4.53
CA ILE A 16 -3.04 -13.32 3.75
C ILE A 16 -2.28 -13.54 2.43
N LEU A 17 -1.06 -14.06 2.49
CA LEU A 17 -0.19 -14.24 1.30
C LEU A 17 -0.78 -15.24 0.30
N TYR A 18 -1.26 -16.40 0.76
CA TYR A 18 -1.56 -17.53 -0.12
C TYR A 18 -3.05 -17.92 -0.14
N GLY A 19 -3.85 -17.37 0.76
CA GLY A 19 -5.25 -17.72 0.90
C GLY A 19 -6.19 -17.06 -0.13
N LYS A 20 -7.48 -17.23 0.14
CA LYS A 20 -8.58 -16.61 -0.61
C LYS A 20 -8.55 -15.08 -0.43
N PRO A 21 -9.09 -14.30 -1.39
CA PRO A 21 -9.15 -12.85 -1.29
C PRO A 21 -9.98 -12.43 -0.06
N CYS A 22 -9.33 -11.73 0.86
CA CYS A 22 -9.96 -11.20 2.05
C CYS A 22 -9.24 -9.94 2.54
N PHE A 23 -9.98 -9.03 3.15
CA PHE A 23 -9.40 -7.99 3.99
C PHE A 23 -9.21 -8.55 5.40
N TYR A 24 -8.04 -8.31 6.00
CA TYR A 24 -7.74 -8.67 7.37
C TYR A 24 -7.52 -7.39 8.16
N SER A 25 -8.29 -7.20 9.22
CA SER A 25 -8.16 -6.04 10.10
C SER A 25 -7.40 -6.42 11.36
N LEU A 26 -6.39 -5.62 11.72
CA LEU A 26 -5.74 -5.71 13.04
C LEU A 26 -6.42 -4.77 14.07
N GLY A 27 -7.57 -4.20 13.71
CA GLY A 27 -8.27 -3.21 14.52
C GLY A 27 -7.57 -1.86 14.61
N CYS A 28 -8.01 -1.05 15.57
CA CYS A 28 -7.51 0.30 15.83
C CYS A 28 -6.50 0.25 16.99
N ILE A 29 -5.22 0.04 16.66
CA ILE A 29 -4.17 -0.21 17.65
C ILE A 29 -3.74 1.06 18.38
N PHE A 30 -3.75 2.19 17.68
CA PHE A 30 -3.43 3.49 18.23
C PHE A 30 -4.69 4.19 18.71
N ASN A 31 -4.58 4.92 19.82
CA ASN A 31 -5.71 5.71 20.31
C ASN A 31 -6.02 6.90 19.37
N GLU A 32 -7.25 7.38 19.42
CA GLU A 32 -7.73 8.44 18.53
C GLU A 32 -6.96 9.77 18.68
N LYS A 33 -6.46 10.08 19.89
CA LYS A 33 -5.65 11.29 20.11
C LYS A 33 -4.31 11.23 19.37
N ILE A 34 -3.67 10.06 19.36
CA ILE A 34 -2.42 9.81 18.62
C ILE A 34 -2.69 9.91 17.11
N ILE A 35 -3.77 9.29 16.64
CA ILE A 35 -4.16 9.33 15.22
C ILE A 35 -4.40 10.78 14.77
N ASN A 36 -5.16 11.55 15.54
CA ASN A 36 -5.43 12.96 15.24
C ASN A 36 -4.16 13.81 15.27
N TYR A 37 -3.25 13.56 16.22
CA TYR A 37 -1.95 14.20 16.27
C TYR A 37 -1.10 13.92 15.01
N TRP A 38 -1.01 12.66 14.59
CA TRP A 38 -0.30 12.28 13.36
C TRP A 38 -0.93 12.88 12.12
N LYS A 39 -2.26 12.84 12.00
CA LYS A 39 -3.01 13.47 10.90
C LYS A 39 -2.67 14.96 10.80
N GLN A 40 -2.70 15.69 11.91
CA GLN A 40 -2.39 17.12 11.92
C GLN A 40 -0.95 17.42 11.50
N ASN A 41 0.02 16.61 11.93
CA ASN A 41 1.41 16.81 11.56
C ASN A 41 1.67 16.47 10.08
N ILE A 42 1.11 15.36 9.60
CA ILE A 42 1.22 14.93 8.21
C ILE A 42 0.62 15.97 7.26
N LEU A 43 -0.51 16.58 7.62
CA LEU A 43 -1.14 17.61 6.79
C LEU A 43 -0.40 18.96 6.78
N LYS A 44 0.59 19.17 7.66
CA LYS A 44 1.49 20.34 7.62
C LYS A 44 2.66 20.14 6.64
N GLU A 45 2.97 18.91 6.27
CA GLU A 45 4.05 18.59 5.35
C GLU A 45 3.71 18.98 3.91
N LYS A 46 4.74 19.18 3.09
CA LYS A 46 4.56 19.48 1.66
C LYS A 46 4.06 18.24 0.92
N LEU A 47 2.83 18.30 0.40
CA LEU A 47 2.23 17.26 -0.42
C LEU A 47 2.70 17.35 -1.89
N GLY A 48 3.13 16.22 -2.45
CA GLY A 48 3.27 16.01 -3.89
C GLY A 48 2.01 15.39 -4.50
N HIS A 49 2.04 15.10 -5.80
CA HIS A 49 0.93 14.44 -6.51
C HIS A 49 1.46 13.35 -7.44
N TYR A 50 0.62 12.35 -7.74
CA TYR A 50 0.95 11.32 -8.73
C TYR A 50 0.93 11.87 -10.16
N HIS A 51 1.88 11.44 -10.99
CA HIS A 51 1.92 11.84 -12.40
C HIS A 51 0.71 11.32 -13.19
N ASN A 52 0.33 10.07 -12.95
CA ASN A 52 -0.78 9.37 -13.62
C ASN A 52 -2.12 9.47 -12.88
N ALA A 53 -2.17 10.07 -11.68
CA ALA A 53 -3.38 10.27 -10.90
C ALA A 53 -3.34 11.60 -10.12
N PRO A 54 -3.40 12.75 -10.80
CA PRO A 54 -3.08 14.06 -10.21
C PRO A 54 -4.02 14.48 -9.07
N LEU A 55 -5.22 13.91 -8.98
CA LEU A 55 -6.16 14.15 -7.87
C LEU A 55 -5.74 13.47 -6.56
N ILE A 56 -4.73 12.61 -6.59
CA ILE A 56 -4.20 11.92 -5.41
C ILE A 56 -2.94 12.64 -4.96
N ALA A 57 -3.04 13.34 -3.83
CA ALA A 57 -1.90 13.93 -3.15
C ALA A 57 -1.15 12.89 -2.32
N LYS A 58 0.16 13.08 -2.11
CA LYS A 58 1.02 12.11 -1.43
C LYS A 58 2.22 12.73 -0.73
N ILE A 59 2.77 12.00 0.24
CA ILE A 59 4.13 12.22 0.78
C ILE A 59 4.96 10.99 0.44
N GLY A 60 6.12 11.23 -0.15
CA GLY A 60 6.97 10.18 -0.71
C GLY A 60 6.64 9.86 -2.16
N MET A 61 7.31 8.84 -2.69
CA MET A 61 7.12 8.30 -4.03
C MET A 61 6.80 6.82 -3.91
N ALA A 62 5.81 6.35 -4.66
CA ALA A 62 5.55 4.92 -4.77
C ALA A 62 6.58 4.29 -5.72
N TYR A 63 7.08 3.10 -5.41
CA TYR A 63 8.13 2.48 -6.23
C TYR A 63 7.69 2.27 -7.69
N TYR A 64 6.41 1.97 -7.93
CA TYR A 64 5.86 1.80 -9.27
C TYR A 64 6.05 3.04 -10.17
N GLU A 65 6.16 4.24 -9.59
CA GLU A 65 6.35 5.48 -10.37
C GLU A 65 7.72 5.52 -11.06
N THR A 66 8.63 4.65 -10.65
CA THR A 66 9.97 4.51 -11.24
C THR A 66 9.99 3.59 -12.47
N ILE A 67 8.88 2.92 -12.80
CA ILE A 67 8.77 2.01 -13.95
C ILE A 67 9.29 2.70 -15.21
N ASN A 68 10.28 2.07 -15.86
CA ASN A 68 10.92 2.55 -17.08
C ASN A 68 11.48 3.99 -16.99
N ASN A 69 11.81 4.47 -15.79
CA ASN A 69 12.31 5.82 -15.56
C ASN A 69 13.48 5.83 -14.56
N GLU A 70 14.71 5.71 -15.09
CA GLU A 70 15.94 5.70 -14.30
C GLU A 70 16.17 6.98 -13.48
N LYS A 71 15.68 8.13 -13.97
CA LYS A 71 15.77 9.38 -13.23
C LYS A 71 14.91 9.33 -11.95
N LEU A 72 13.64 8.94 -12.07
CA LEU A 72 12.76 8.78 -10.92
C LEU A 72 13.25 7.67 -9.99
N LYS A 73 13.80 6.57 -10.54
CA LYS A 73 14.42 5.51 -9.75
C LYS A 73 15.58 6.03 -8.91
N LYS A 74 16.46 6.83 -9.50
CA LYS A 74 17.55 7.49 -8.77
C LYS A 74 17.02 8.42 -7.67
N GLU A 75 16.05 9.29 -8.00
CA GLU A 75 15.42 10.20 -7.05
C GLU A 75 14.73 9.46 -5.89
N TYR A 76 14.09 8.32 -6.15
CA TYR A 76 13.47 7.48 -5.13
C TYR A 76 14.50 7.07 -4.06
N PHE A 77 15.64 6.52 -4.49
CA PHE A 77 16.65 6.05 -3.56
C PHE A 77 17.39 7.19 -2.84
N GLU A 78 17.65 8.30 -3.52
CA GLU A 78 18.29 9.48 -2.91
C GLU A 78 17.41 10.11 -1.83
N ASN A 79 16.07 10.12 -2.03
CA ASN A 79 15.12 10.70 -1.09
C ASN A 79 14.52 9.70 -0.09
N ALA A 80 14.82 8.39 -0.21
CA ALA A 80 14.22 7.36 0.63
C ALA A 80 14.42 7.61 2.13
N LYS A 81 15.64 8.01 2.54
CA LYS A 81 15.92 8.36 3.94
C LYS A 81 15.09 9.56 4.37
N TYR A 82 15.05 10.62 3.56
CA TYR A 82 14.33 11.85 3.86
C TYR A 82 12.83 11.59 4.09
N TRP A 83 12.17 10.81 3.25
CA TRP A 83 10.75 10.49 3.44
C TRP A 83 10.48 9.60 4.64
N ASN A 84 11.38 8.66 4.94
CA ASN A 84 11.31 7.88 6.20
C ASN A 84 11.42 8.80 7.42
N ASP A 85 12.31 9.80 7.38
CA ASP A 85 12.49 10.77 8.46
C ASP A 85 11.26 11.68 8.62
N ILE A 86 10.65 12.14 7.53
CA ILE A 86 9.39 12.92 7.59
C ILE A 86 8.32 12.16 8.38
N LEU A 87 8.08 10.88 8.05
CA LEU A 87 7.06 10.09 8.74
C LEU A 87 7.39 9.88 10.21
N ARG A 88 8.66 9.58 10.52
CA ARG A 88 9.11 9.40 11.90
C ARG A 88 8.93 10.68 12.70
N ASN A 89 9.29 11.82 12.13
CA ASN A 89 9.16 13.12 12.78
C ASN A 89 7.69 13.52 12.97
N ALA A 90 6.83 13.26 11.98
CA ALA A 90 5.39 13.52 12.09
C ALA A 90 4.72 12.66 13.18
N CYS A 91 5.25 11.46 13.42
CA CYS A 91 4.74 10.53 14.44
C CYS A 91 5.32 10.74 15.85
N PHE A 92 6.52 11.32 15.96
CA PHE A 92 7.25 11.54 17.22
C PHE A 92 6.41 12.33 18.23
N PRO A 93 6.37 11.96 19.53
CA PRO A 93 7.23 10.97 20.21
C PRO A 93 6.73 9.51 20.13
N TYR A 94 5.66 9.25 19.37
CA TYR A 94 5.09 7.89 19.24
C TYR A 94 5.78 7.11 18.11
N ILE A 95 5.72 5.78 18.20
CA ILE A 95 6.17 4.87 17.13
C ILE A 95 5.28 5.06 15.89
N SER A 96 5.88 5.15 14.70
CA SER A 96 5.10 5.22 13.45
C SER A 96 4.37 3.89 13.18
N SER A 97 3.27 3.92 12.43
CA SER A 97 2.56 2.69 12.04
C SER A 97 3.44 1.73 11.23
N ILE A 98 4.42 2.25 10.49
CA ILE A 98 5.38 1.46 9.71
C ILE A 98 6.42 0.79 10.60
N ASP A 99 6.99 1.51 11.56
CA ASP A 99 7.95 0.90 12.48
C ASP A 99 7.25 -0.09 13.42
N TYR A 100 5.99 0.16 13.77
CA TYR A 100 5.15 -0.79 14.50
C TYR A 100 4.94 -2.09 13.73
N ILE A 101 4.52 -2.04 12.45
CA ILE A 101 4.25 -3.27 11.70
C ILE A 101 5.53 -4.06 11.41
N ILE A 102 6.66 -3.38 11.17
CA ILE A 102 7.98 -4.03 11.03
C ILE A 102 8.33 -4.76 12.34
N SER A 103 8.24 -4.08 13.49
CA SER A 103 8.54 -4.69 14.78
C SER A 103 7.63 -5.87 15.11
N LEU A 104 6.33 -5.75 14.83
CA LEU A 104 5.35 -6.81 15.08
C LEU A 104 5.65 -8.05 14.23
N PHE A 105 5.91 -7.85 12.93
CA PHE A 105 6.13 -8.96 12.00
C PHE A 105 7.51 -9.59 12.17
N ASP A 106 8.50 -8.85 12.66
CA ASP A 106 9.81 -9.39 13.01
C ASP A 106 9.73 -10.40 14.16
N ILE A 107 8.85 -10.17 15.13
CA ILE A 107 8.60 -11.07 16.26
C ILE A 107 7.84 -12.33 15.81
N ILE A 108 6.86 -12.19 14.91
CA ILE A 108 5.93 -13.26 14.53
C ILE A 108 6.47 -14.15 13.41
N TRP A 109 7.21 -13.56 12.46
CA TRP A 109 7.69 -14.28 11.29
C TRP A 109 9.09 -14.83 11.56
N ASN A 110 9.25 -16.16 11.51
CA ASN A 110 10.51 -16.83 11.87
C ASN A 110 11.76 -16.38 11.11
N LYS A 111 11.59 -15.70 9.97
CA LYS A 111 12.69 -15.16 9.14
C LYS A 111 12.90 -13.65 9.34
N GLY A 112 12.17 -13.04 10.25
CA GLY A 112 12.24 -11.62 10.56
C GLY A 112 11.50 -10.73 9.55
N CYS A 113 11.46 -9.44 9.88
CA CYS A 113 10.88 -8.38 9.06
C CYS A 113 11.76 -7.14 9.06
N LYS A 114 12.07 -6.60 7.88
CA LYS A 114 12.96 -5.43 7.75
C LYS A 114 12.62 -4.55 6.57
N ARG A 115 13.14 -3.33 6.53
CA ARG A 115 13.05 -2.47 5.33
C ARG A 115 13.80 -3.11 4.16
N ALA A 116 13.19 -3.12 2.98
CA ALA A 116 13.76 -3.70 1.79
C ALA A 116 15.05 -2.98 1.38
N VAL A 117 15.97 -3.75 0.78
CA VAL A 117 17.19 -3.25 0.14
C VAL A 117 17.11 -3.66 -1.32
N PHE A 118 16.99 -2.68 -2.20
CA PHE A 118 16.95 -2.86 -3.65
C PHE A 118 18.17 -2.18 -4.26
N ASN A 119 18.88 -2.88 -5.14
CA ASN A 119 20.13 -2.39 -5.75
C ASN A 119 21.12 -1.82 -4.71
N ASN A 120 21.31 -2.56 -3.60
CA ASN A 120 22.16 -2.17 -2.46
C ASN A 120 21.78 -0.85 -1.77
N ARG A 121 20.55 -0.35 -1.95
CA ARG A 121 20.05 0.86 -1.31
C ARG A 121 18.78 0.60 -0.52
N LYS A 122 18.66 1.25 0.65
CA LYS A 122 17.46 1.17 1.49
C LYS A 122 16.29 1.85 0.80
N THR A 123 15.12 1.27 0.95
CA THR A 123 13.87 1.76 0.35
C THR A 123 13.10 2.69 1.29
N PHE A 124 12.16 3.43 0.72
CA PHE A 124 11.15 4.16 1.47
C PHE A 124 10.00 3.21 1.82
N ALA A 125 9.41 3.35 3.02
CA ALA A 125 8.15 2.72 3.35
C ALA A 125 7.27 3.65 4.19
N GLY A 126 5.99 3.70 3.86
CA GLY A 126 4.99 4.54 4.54
C GLY A 126 4.43 5.65 3.68
N LEU A 127 4.28 5.40 2.39
CA LEU A 127 3.67 6.35 1.48
C LEU A 127 2.34 6.88 2.03
N VAL A 128 2.25 8.19 2.18
CA VAL A 128 0.99 8.85 2.54
C VAL A 128 0.19 9.07 1.27
N ARG A 129 -1.09 8.74 1.27
CA ARG A 129 -2.04 9.06 0.19
C ARG A 129 -3.21 9.84 0.74
N VAL A 130 -3.51 10.96 0.09
CA VAL A 130 -4.67 11.83 0.35
C VAL A 130 -5.59 11.75 -0.85
N LEU A 131 -6.78 11.18 -0.64
CA LEU A 131 -7.86 11.17 -1.62
C LEU A 131 -8.90 12.19 -1.19
N THR A 132 -9.14 13.20 -2.01
CA THR A 132 -10.18 14.23 -1.82
C THR A 132 -11.41 13.94 -2.67
N GLU A 133 -12.44 14.76 -2.55
CA GLU A 133 -13.66 14.64 -3.35
C GLU A 133 -13.37 14.50 -4.84
N ASN A 134 -14.03 13.52 -5.45
CA ASN A 134 -13.87 13.07 -6.83
C ASN A 134 -12.63 12.25 -7.18
N SER A 135 -11.75 11.97 -6.21
CA SER A 135 -10.64 11.03 -6.43
C SER A 135 -11.06 9.57 -6.16
N SER A 136 -10.47 8.64 -6.91
CA SER A 136 -10.62 7.19 -6.78
C SER A 136 -9.28 6.52 -7.11
N ILE A 137 -9.16 5.21 -6.85
CA ILE A 137 -8.08 4.39 -7.40
C ILE A 137 -8.73 3.33 -8.28
N GLU A 138 -8.32 3.28 -9.55
CA GLU A 138 -8.86 2.31 -10.51
C GLU A 138 -8.56 0.87 -10.08
N PRO A 139 -9.37 -0.13 -10.48
CA PRO A 139 -9.06 -1.52 -10.22
C PRO A 139 -7.69 -1.90 -10.77
N HIS A 140 -6.79 -2.44 -9.94
CA HIS A 140 -5.42 -2.77 -10.34
C HIS A 140 -4.88 -3.96 -9.55
N GLN A 141 -3.70 -4.45 -9.93
CA GLN A 141 -2.88 -5.36 -9.13
C GLN A 141 -1.56 -4.69 -8.82
N ASP A 142 -1.04 -4.91 -7.62
CA ASP A 142 0.35 -4.60 -7.30
C ASP A 142 1.17 -5.90 -7.37
N ILE A 143 2.17 -5.91 -8.24
CA ILE A 143 3.10 -7.02 -8.41
C ILE A 143 4.50 -6.43 -8.60
N PHE A 144 5.37 -6.61 -7.60
CA PHE A 144 6.71 -6.00 -7.63
C PHE A 144 7.52 -6.33 -8.90
N LYS A 145 7.40 -7.56 -9.43
CA LYS A 145 8.06 -7.94 -10.69
C LYS A 145 7.65 -7.04 -11.87
N ARG A 146 6.39 -6.58 -11.91
CA ARG A 146 5.88 -5.67 -12.94
C ARG A 146 6.46 -4.26 -12.78
N ASP A 147 6.74 -3.87 -11.54
CA ASP A 147 7.31 -2.56 -11.24
C ASP A 147 8.81 -2.48 -11.59
N ASP A 148 9.55 -3.57 -11.40
CA ASP A 148 11.00 -3.60 -11.65
C ASP A 148 11.55 -5.03 -11.84
N GLU A 149 11.42 -5.53 -13.08
CA GLU A 149 11.91 -6.86 -13.43
C GLU A 149 13.43 -7.01 -13.27
N ILE A 150 14.19 -5.92 -13.48
CA ILE A 150 15.66 -5.93 -13.34
C ILE A 150 16.04 -6.18 -11.89
N THR A 151 15.52 -5.39 -10.96
CA THR A 151 15.79 -5.58 -9.53
C THR A 151 15.22 -6.90 -9.02
N TRP A 152 14.06 -7.32 -9.54
CA TRP A 152 13.50 -8.64 -9.24
C TRP A 152 14.46 -9.78 -9.62
N ASN A 153 15.09 -9.71 -10.81
CA ASN A 153 16.02 -10.74 -11.29
C ASN A 153 17.37 -10.74 -10.55
N ASP A 154 17.89 -9.57 -10.14
CA ASP A 154 19.21 -9.47 -9.51
C ASP A 154 19.18 -9.98 -8.05
N ASN A 155 18.25 -9.52 -7.22
CA ASN A 155 18.18 -9.89 -5.80
C ASN A 155 16.82 -9.70 -5.13
N GLY A 156 15.93 -8.91 -5.75
CA GLY A 156 14.65 -8.50 -5.19
C GLY A 156 13.50 -9.46 -5.45
N GLN A 157 13.76 -10.78 -5.60
CA GLN A 157 12.76 -11.81 -5.92
C GLN A 157 11.64 -11.90 -4.87
N ILE A 158 10.74 -10.91 -4.86
CA ILE A 158 9.54 -10.87 -4.03
C ILE A 158 8.59 -11.91 -4.62
N LYS A 159 8.34 -12.97 -3.86
CA LYS A 159 7.52 -14.12 -4.26
C LYS A 159 6.03 -13.81 -4.11
N GLU A 160 5.68 -13.22 -2.99
CA GLU A 160 4.33 -12.78 -2.63
C GLU A 160 4.40 -11.47 -1.85
N GLN A 161 3.27 -10.77 -1.76
CA GLN A 161 3.19 -9.49 -1.08
C GLN A 161 1.86 -9.28 -0.35
N ILE A 162 1.91 -8.43 0.67
CA ILE A 162 0.79 -7.94 1.47
C ILE A 162 0.77 -6.42 1.31
N ALA A 163 -0.39 -5.85 1.00
CA ALA A 163 -0.62 -4.42 1.12
C ALA A 163 -1.05 -4.12 2.55
N PHE A 164 -0.33 -3.21 3.19
CA PHE A 164 -0.65 -2.64 4.50
C PHE A 164 -1.23 -1.24 4.29
N ASN A 165 -2.36 -0.95 4.94
CA ASN A 165 -2.96 0.37 4.97
C ASN A 165 -3.39 0.73 6.38
N PHE A 166 -2.87 1.85 6.88
CA PHE A 166 -3.30 2.46 8.13
C PHE A 166 -4.10 3.73 7.86
N PHE A 167 -5.33 3.78 8.38
CA PHE A 167 -6.30 4.84 8.07
C PHE A 167 -6.22 5.98 9.09
N LEU A 168 -5.57 7.09 8.71
CA LEU A 168 -5.52 8.31 9.52
C LEU A 168 -6.78 9.16 9.40
N ASP A 169 -7.52 8.99 8.32
CA ASP A 169 -8.83 9.60 8.11
C ASP A 169 -9.64 8.81 7.08
N ASN A 170 -10.95 8.88 7.19
CA ASN A 170 -11.87 8.22 6.27
C ASN A 170 -12.83 9.23 5.67
N ALA A 171 -13.13 9.02 4.39
CA ALA A 171 -14.14 9.81 3.71
C ALA A 171 -15.50 9.64 4.42
N GLU A 172 -16.23 10.74 4.56
CA GLU A 172 -17.59 10.73 5.10
C GLU A 172 -18.50 9.90 4.20
N ASP A 173 -18.35 10.06 2.88
CA ASP A 173 -19.03 9.26 1.86
C ASP A 173 -18.06 8.80 0.76
N GLY A 174 -18.21 7.55 0.33
CA GLY A 174 -17.30 6.87 -0.59
C GLY A 174 -15.99 6.41 0.06
N GLY A 175 -14.95 6.22 -0.76
CA GLY A 175 -13.60 5.86 -0.31
C GLY A 175 -13.42 4.41 0.18
N GLU A 176 -14.42 3.55 -0.02
CA GLU A 176 -14.35 2.15 0.38
C GLU A 176 -13.33 1.38 -0.46
N MET A 177 -12.70 0.38 0.16
CA MET A 177 -11.82 -0.56 -0.52
C MET A 177 -12.65 -1.63 -1.20
N GLU A 178 -12.26 -2.01 -2.42
CA GLU A 178 -12.88 -3.09 -3.17
C GLU A 178 -11.85 -4.16 -3.49
N LEU A 179 -12.26 -5.43 -3.45
CA LEU A 179 -11.42 -6.58 -3.75
C LEU A 179 -12.18 -7.58 -4.61
N TRP A 180 -11.53 -8.05 -5.67
CA TRP A 180 -12.05 -9.05 -6.57
C TRP A 180 -11.40 -10.40 -6.27
N ASN A 181 -12.15 -11.49 -6.47
CA ASN A 181 -11.60 -12.83 -6.46
C ASN A 181 -10.97 -13.18 -7.81
N TRP A 182 -9.96 -12.39 -8.19
CA TRP A 182 -9.32 -12.50 -9.48
C TRP A 182 -7.86 -12.05 -9.41
N LYS A 183 -6.96 -12.95 -9.83
CA LYS A 183 -5.52 -12.70 -10.03
C LYS A 183 -5.21 -12.89 -11.52
N PRO A 184 -5.50 -11.91 -12.40
CA PRO A 184 -5.17 -12.05 -13.81
C PRO A 184 -3.67 -12.27 -14.02
N SER A 185 -3.35 -13.05 -15.03
CA SER A 185 -2.02 -13.06 -15.66
C SER A 185 -1.72 -11.70 -16.31
N ASP A 186 -0.46 -11.43 -16.65
CA ASP A 186 -0.10 -10.16 -17.31
C ASP A 186 -0.78 -9.99 -18.68
N ASP A 187 -0.96 -11.09 -19.43
CA ASP A 187 -1.69 -11.06 -20.71
C ASP A 187 -3.18 -10.75 -20.53
N GLU A 188 -3.80 -11.32 -19.50
CA GLU A 188 -5.18 -10.99 -19.17
C GLU A 188 -5.29 -9.55 -18.69
N TYR A 189 -4.41 -9.11 -17.79
CA TYR A 189 -4.40 -7.74 -17.27
C TYR A 189 -4.38 -6.72 -18.40
N ARG A 190 -3.50 -6.90 -19.40
CA ARG A 190 -3.41 -6.03 -20.58
C ARG A 190 -4.69 -5.96 -21.40
N LYS A 191 -5.45 -7.05 -21.52
CA LYS A 191 -6.73 -7.06 -22.27
C LYS A 191 -7.80 -6.20 -21.61
N PHE A 192 -7.79 -6.11 -20.28
CA PHE A 192 -8.78 -5.37 -19.49
C PHE A 192 -8.31 -3.96 -19.10
N GLN A 193 -7.06 -3.60 -19.37
CA GLN A 193 -6.53 -2.26 -19.09
C GLN A 193 -7.35 -1.15 -19.76
N HIS A 194 -7.34 0.02 -19.11
CA HIS A 194 -7.99 1.19 -19.63
C HIS A 194 -7.29 1.69 -20.91
N THR A 195 -8.07 2.06 -21.94
CA THR A 195 -7.52 2.61 -23.19
C THR A 195 -7.10 4.08 -23.05
N ASN A 196 -7.78 4.85 -22.19
CA ASN A 196 -7.35 6.17 -21.74
C ASN A 196 -5.96 6.11 -21.07
N ILE A 197 -4.98 6.78 -21.68
CA ILE A 197 -3.60 6.84 -21.21
C ILE A 197 -3.46 7.34 -19.75
N LYS A 198 -4.38 8.17 -19.26
CA LYS A 198 -4.35 8.67 -17.87
C LYS A 198 -4.79 7.62 -16.84
N LEU A 199 -5.52 6.60 -17.27
CA LEU A 199 -6.10 5.57 -16.40
C LEU A 199 -5.53 4.18 -16.70
N ASN A 200 -4.62 4.06 -17.66
CA ASN A 200 -4.06 2.78 -18.12
C ASN A 200 -3.20 2.05 -17.07
N TYR A 201 -2.91 2.69 -15.94
CA TYR A 201 -2.31 2.03 -14.78
C TYR A 201 -3.25 0.98 -14.19
N GLY A 202 -4.56 1.17 -14.33
CA GLY A 202 -5.60 0.26 -13.88
C GLY A 202 -6.38 -0.40 -15.03
N LEU A 203 -7.35 -1.21 -14.61
CA LEU A 203 -8.32 -1.92 -15.43
C LEU A 203 -9.55 -1.05 -15.64
N ASP A 204 -10.14 -1.16 -16.82
CA ASP A 204 -11.42 -0.55 -17.12
C ASP A 204 -12.54 -1.27 -16.35
N ARG A 205 -13.13 -0.57 -15.38
CA ARG A 205 -14.19 -1.09 -14.53
C ARG A 205 -15.38 -1.62 -15.34
N SER A 206 -15.67 -1.07 -16.51
CA SER A 206 -16.79 -1.53 -17.36
C SER A 206 -16.54 -2.90 -18.01
N LYS A 207 -15.28 -3.36 -18.04
CA LYS A 207 -14.89 -4.63 -18.67
C LYS A 207 -14.70 -5.77 -17.67
N ILE A 208 -14.82 -5.52 -16.38
CA ILE A 208 -14.57 -6.51 -15.32
C ILE A 208 -15.85 -6.76 -14.52
N SER A 209 -15.89 -7.88 -13.79
CA SER A 209 -17.04 -8.22 -12.94
C SER A 209 -17.19 -7.27 -11.75
N LEU A 210 -18.30 -7.39 -11.02
CA LEU A 210 -18.47 -6.70 -9.73
C LEU A 210 -17.45 -7.21 -8.69
N PRO A 211 -17.05 -6.36 -7.72
CA PRO A 211 -16.11 -6.76 -6.69
C PRO A 211 -16.67 -7.92 -5.85
N TYR A 212 -15.78 -8.82 -5.46
CA TYR A 212 -16.11 -9.93 -4.55
C TYR A 212 -16.44 -9.43 -3.14
N THR A 213 -15.85 -8.31 -2.74
CA THR A 213 -16.20 -7.62 -1.50
C THR A 213 -15.85 -6.14 -1.54
N THR A 214 -16.60 -5.36 -0.76
CA THR A 214 -16.32 -3.96 -0.48
C THR A 214 -16.20 -3.78 1.03
N TYR A 215 -15.32 -2.91 1.50
CA TYR A 215 -15.12 -2.62 2.92
C TYR A 215 -14.82 -1.14 3.15
N LYS A 216 -15.53 -0.51 4.10
CA LYS A 216 -15.25 0.84 4.58
C LYS A 216 -14.45 0.77 5.89
N PRO A 217 -13.16 1.13 5.89
CA PRO A 217 -12.33 1.07 7.09
C PRO A 217 -12.73 2.09 8.15
N LYS A 218 -12.33 1.84 9.39
CA LYS A 218 -12.52 2.74 10.54
C LYS A 218 -11.31 3.65 10.75
N LEU A 219 -11.52 4.74 11.48
CA LEU A 219 -10.43 5.64 11.87
C LEU A 219 -9.42 4.86 12.73
N GLY A 220 -8.15 4.93 12.37
CA GLY A 220 -7.07 4.21 13.04
C GLY A 220 -6.95 2.73 12.69
N GLU A 221 -7.78 2.20 11.80
CA GLU A 221 -7.76 0.78 11.48
C GLU A 221 -6.51 0.45 10.64
N ILE A 222 -5.93 -0.73 10.90
CA ILE A 222 -4.92 -1.35 10.03
C ILE A 222 -5.61 -2.44 9.23
N VAL A 223 -5.55 -2.32 7.90
CA VAL A 223 -6.08 -3.32 6.96
C VAL A 223 -4.96 -3.91 6.13
N LEU A 224 -4.89 -5.24 6.12
CA LEU A 224 -3.97 -6.07 5.36
C LEU A 224 -4.73 -6.87 4.30
N PHE A 225 -4.16 -7.04 3.11
CA PHE A 225 -4.68 -7.96 2.08
C PHE A 225 -3.58 -8.32 1.08
N ASN A 226 -3.81 -9.35 0.26
CA ASN A 226 -2.92 -9.67 -0.86
C ASN A 226 -3.29 -8.79 -2.07
N PRO A 227 -2.43 -7.84 -2.48
CA PRO A 227 -2.72 -6.88 -3.53
C PRO A 227 -2.47 -7.43 -4.94
N ARG A 228 -2.06 -8.70 -5.07
CA ARG A 228 -2.04 -9.40 -6.35
C ARG A 228 -3.44 -9.79 -6.80
N TYR A 229 -4.42 -9.84 -5.89
CA TYR A 229 -5.82 -9.81 -6.28
C TYR A 229 -6.17 -8.42 -6.80
N VAL A 230 -7.02 -8.34 -7.83
CA VAL A 230 -7.50 -7.05 -8.33
C VAL A 230 -8.23 -6.33 -7.20
N HIS A 231 -7.90 -5.05 -7.01
CA HIS A 231 -8.45 -4.23 -5.94
C HIS A 231 -8.52 -2.76 -6.36
N ALA A 232 -9.36 -1.98 -5.68
CA ALA A 232 -9.63 -0.59 -6.01
C ALA A 232 -10.00 0.22 -4.76
N VAL A 233 -10.09 1.54 -4.93
CA VAL A 233 -10.72 2.44 -3.95
C VAL A 233 -11.84 3.19 -4.64
N LYS A 234 -13.06 3.05 -4.11
CA LYS A 234 -14.23 3.78 -4.60
C LYS A 234 -14.00 5.28 -4.53
N LYS A 235 -14.67 6.00 -5.44
CA LYS A 235 -14.67 7.45 -5.48
C LYS A 235 -15.00 8.02 -4.10
N VAL A 236 -14.20 8.99 -3.64
CA VAL A 236 -14.53 9.82 -2.47
C VAL A 236 -15.57 10.83 -2.93
N ASN A 237 -16.76 10.78 -2.33
CA ASN A 237 -17.85 11.70 -2.65
C ASN A 237 -17.86 12.89 -1.70
N LYS A 238 -17.46 12.68 -0.43
CA LYS A 238 -17.42 13.72 0.59
C LYS A 238 -16.28 13.52 1.58
N GLY A 239 -15.57 14.59 1.90
CA GLY A 239 -14.46 14.59 2.87
C GLY A 239 -13.15 14.08 2.29
N ILE A 240 -12.26 13.56 3.14
CA ILE A 240 -10.94 13.06 2.73
C ILE A 240 -10.70 11.63 3.22
N ARG A 241 -9.98 10.84 2.43
CA ARG A 241 -9.42 9.56 2.84
C ARG A 241 -7.90 9.71 2.92
N LEU A 242 -7.35 9.55 4.13
CA LEU A 242 -5.93 9.71 4.41
C LEU A 242 -5.34 8.39 4.92
N THR A 243 -4.36 7.85 4.19
CA THR A 243 -3.73 6.57 4.56
C THR A 243 -2.22 6.66 4.57
N ILE A 244 -1.59 5.95 5.52
CA ILE A 244 -0.18 5.55 5.44
C ILE A 244 -0.15 4.11 4.94
N SER A 245 0.54 3.86 3.83
CA SER A 245 0.56 2.55 3.17
C SER A 245 1.98 2.05 2.96
N CYS A 246 2.14 0.72 2.95
CA CYS A 246 3.34 0.05 2.47
C CYS A 246 3.01 -1.33 1.92
N PHE A 247 3.99 -1.95 1.28
CA PHE A 247 3.97 -3.36 0.94
C PHE A 247 4.92 -4.12 1.87
N LEU A 248 4.51 -5.33 2.25
CA LEU A 248 5.38 -6.33 2.85
C LEU A 248 5.51 -7.49 1.87
N GLY A 249 6.72 -7.89 1.51
CA GLY A 249 6.96 -8.95 0.54
C GLY A 249 7.86 -10.05 1.08
N VAL A 250 7.63 -11.29 0.64
CA VAL A 250 8.50 -12.42 0.98
C VAL A 250 9.64 -12.46 -0.03
N ASN A 251 10.88 -12.22 0.42
CA ASN A 251 12.05 -12.25 -0.46
C ASN A 251 12.57 -13.68 -0.70
N LYS A 252 13.63 -13.84 -1.49
CA LYS A 252 14.25 -15.16 -1.78
C LYS A 252 14.75 -15.92 -0.54
N ASN A 253 15.07 -15.21 0.54
CA ASN A 253 15.52 -15.77 1.80
C ASN A 253 14.36 -16.08 2.77
N GLU A 254 13.11 -15.97 2.29
CA GLU A 254 11.88 -16.12 3.08
C GLU A 254 11.68 -15.04 4.15
N GLU A 255 12.46 -13.96 4.13
CA GLU A 255 12.30 -12.83 5.05
C GLU A 255 11.18 -11.90 4.55
N LEU A 256 10.46 -11.26 5.48
CA LEU A 256 9.54 -10.18 5.13
C LEU A 256 10.33 -8.89 4.93
N VAL A 257 10.14 -8.24 3.79
CA VAL A 257 10.75 -6.96 3.48
C VAL A 257 9.71 -5.89 3.17
N VAL A 258 9.94 -4.66 3.62
CA VAL A 258 8.94 -3.56 3.54
C VAL A 258 9.41 -2.43 2.63
N TRP A 259 8.55 -1.97 1.72
CA TRP A 259 8.76 -0.80 0.84
C TRP A 259 7.43 -0.10 0.52
N SER A 260 7.46 0.98 -0.27
CA SER A 260 6.29 1.64 -0.85
C SER A 260 6.60 2.13 -2.25
#